data_AF-A0A1Q9D9P1-F1
#
_entry.id   AF-A0A1Q9D9P1-F1
#
_cell.length_a   1.000
_cell.length_b   1.000
_cell.length_c   1.000
_cell.angle_alpha   90.00
_cell.angle_beta   90.00
_cell.angle_gamma   90.00
#
_symmetry.space_group_name_H-M   'P 1'
#
loop_
_entity.id
_entity.type
_entity.pdbx_description
1 polymer ?
#
loop_
_entity_poly.entity_id
_entity_poly.type
_entity_poly.pdbx_seq_one_letter_code
_entity_poly.pdbx_strand_id
1 'polypeptide(L)'
;MLTVAAIALAIAALAELRKDLRASGHQATALERLVTECREELSRQGEAARAESLRSGAAFQKETSELGRRMDVLEHSKEDLASKSREQLREASRALNEQLAVVEEKVQRMSEQSDLALLSVRNEVARVAGAAQDLAPEVEQACRRLVGEEAQMQADKWAQAFHYHKQVASEALTTAIAEPRSEVKALRLALSEQEAAMAARFERLAGDVQRQDRAISGRMKHEIEELTVGVEERMAAASATARQAVQEQRQEVLKQLDPVMERLTEVSANMQASRRAEAELGSHFERLLVTTEELCAGQEALSVQGADTAQSLNDLRAEIRTVGNTRDADVKQVVSPRRRRMQDGSPPPLGLRSHALTDRPGGSLPFSMEPVASRTPEEPVSHEAAQAARSLQSSPDRPGTLCADLPSAFSRLGELRRRLGSPALAAAQAQEILEPIGGSNMASRSLATTSTGYGR
;
A
#
# COMPACT_ATOMS: atom_id res chain seq x y z
N MET A 1 -178.31 -11.59 -160.13
CA MET A 1 -177.99 -12.87 -159.46
C MET A 1 -176.52 -12.92 -159.05
N LEU A 2 -175.57 -13.30 -159.94
CA LEU A 2 -174.17 -13.60 -159.58
C LEU A 2 -173.42 -12.49 -158.80
N THR A 3 -173.73 -11.22 -159.03
CA THR A 3 -173.06 -10.09 -158.36
C THR A 3 -173.27 -10.00 -156.84
N VAL A 4 -174.37 -10.53 -156.30
CA VAL A 4 -174.72 -10.35 -154.88
C VAL A 4 -173.88 -11.22 -153.95
N ALA A 5 -173.57 -12.45 -154.34
CA ALA A 5 -172.80 -13.40 -153.52
C ALA A 5 -171.34 -12.95 -153.34
N ALA A 6 -170.72 -12.41 -154.39
CA ALA A 6 -169.36 -11.89 -154.33
C ALA A 6 -169.24 -10.69 -153.35
N ILE A 7 -170.24 -9.81 -153.33
CA ILE A 7 -170.32 -8.69 -152.39
C ILE A 7 -170.45 -9.20 -150.95
N ALA A 8 -171.30 -10.21 -150.69
CA ALA A 8 -171.45 -10.79 -149.36
C ALA A 8 -170.16 -11.41 -148.82
N LEU A 9 -169.42 -12.17 -149.65
CA LEU A 9 -168.16 -12.79 -149.25
C LEU A 9 -167.07 -11.73 -148.98
N ALA A 10 -167.00 -10.68 -149.80
CA ALA A 10 -166.08 -9.55 -149.59
C ALA A 10 -166.39 -8.79 -148.30
N ILE A 11 -167.69 -8.61 -147.96
CA ILE A 11 -168.11 -7.98 -146.69
C ILE A 11 -167.70 -8.84 -145.49
N ALA A 12 -167.82 -10.17 -145.57
CA ALA A 12 -167.39 -11.08 -144.50
C ALA A 12 -165.86 -11.06 -144.29
N ALA A 13 -165.08 -11.11 -145.37
CA ALA A 13 -163.62 -10.97 -145.29
C ALA A 13 -163.19 -9.60 -144.73
N LEU A 14 -163.86 -8.52 -145.14
CA LEU A 14 -163.68 -7.19 -144.56
C LEU A 14 -164.10 -7.11 -143.08
N ALA A 15 -165.03 -7.93 -142.62
CA ALA A 15 -165.48 -7.94 -141.22
C ALA A 15 -164.42 -8.55 -140.29
N GLU A 16 -163.83 -9.70 -140.65
CA GLU A 16 -162.71 -10.28 -139.88
C GLU A 16 -161.43 -9.44 -140.02
N LEU A 17 -161.08 -8.91 -141.20
CA LEU A 17 -159.98 -7.95 -141.32
C LEU A 17 -160.17 -6.71 -140.43
N ARG A 18 -161.41 -6.19 -140.32
CA ARG A 18 -161.74 -5.09 -139.38
C ARG A 18 -161.72 -5.50 -137.91
N LYS A 19 -161.80 -6.79 -137.60
CA LYS A 19 -161.78 -7.33 -136.24
C LYS A 19 -160.35 -7.58 -135.79
N ASP A 20 -159.50 -8.15 -136.64
CA ASP A 20 -158.06 -8.27 -136.40
C ASP A 20 -157.37 -6.91 -136.35
N LEU A 21 -157.77 -5.95 -137.21
CA LEU A 21 -157.28 -4.57 -137.14
C LEU A 21 -157.71 -3.84 -135.84
N ARG A 22 -158.85 -4.23 -135.25
CA ARG A 22 -159.27 -3.74 -133.92
C ARG A 22 -158.53 -4.46 -132.79
N ALA A 23 -158.26 -5.75 -132.92
CA ALA A 23 -157.51 -6.52 -131.93
C ALA A 23 -156.05 -6.05 -131.86
N SER A 24 -155.40 -5.85 -133.02
CA SER A 24 -154.06 -5.26 -133.09
C SER A 24 -154.05 -3.79 -132.68
N GLY A 25 -155.11 -3.02 -133.01
CA GLY A 25 -155.30 -1.66 -132.48
C GLY A 25 -155.43 -1.63 -130.95
N HIS A 26 -156.16 -2.56 -130.35
CA HIS A 26 -156.25 -2.69 -128.89
C HIS A 26 -154.92 -3.14 -128.27
N GLN A 27 -154.19 -4.09 -128.86
CA GLN A 27 -152.84 -4.42 -128.43
C GLN A 27 -151.88 -3.23 -128.55
N ALA A 28 -151.95 -2.45 -129.63
CA ALA A 28 -151.16 -1.23 -129.82
C ALA A 28 -151.46 -0.21 -128.70
N THR A 29 -152.73 0.12 -128.46
CA THR A 29 -153.09 1.06 -127.37
C THR A 29 -152.76 0.52 -125.96
N ALA A 30 -152.73 -0.80 -125.76
CA ALA A 30 -152.29 -1.40 -124.50
C ALA A 30 -150.76 -1.32 -124.34
N LEU A 31 -150.00 -1.56 -125.40
CA LEU A 31 -148.55 -1.39 -125.42
C LEU A 31 -148.15 0.08 -125.29
N GLU A 32 -148.87 1.01 -125.92
CA GLU A 32 -148.67 2.46 -125.75
C GLU A 32 -148.90 2.88 -124.29
N ARG A 33 -149.97 2.38 -123.64
CA ARG A 33 -150.23 2.61 -122.21
C ARG A 33 -149.11 2.09 -121.32
N LEU A 34 -148.68 0.84 -121.53
CA LEU A 34 -147.55 0.26 -120.80
C LEU A 34 -146.25 1.03 -121.04
N VAL A 35 -146.01 1.55 -122.26
CA VAL A 35 -144.86 2.40 -122.57
C VAL A 35 -144.97 3.78 -121.89
N THR A 36 -146.17 4.38 -121.78
CA THR A 36 -146.36 5.61 -121.00
C THR A 36 -146.20 5.37 -119.50
N GLU A 37 -146.78 4.29 -118.95
CA GLU A 37 -146.67 3.92 -117.54
C GLU A 37 -145.22 3.63 -117.14
N CYS A 38 -144.48 2.86 -117.96
CA CYS A 38 -143.04 2.66 -117.76
C CYS A 38 -142.21 3.95 -117.90
N ARG A 39 -142.58 4.87 -118.81
CA ARG A 39 -141.89 6.18 -118.93
C ARG A 39 -142.15 7.08 -117.72
N GLU A 40 -143.38 7.14 -117.25
CA GLU A 40 -143.73 7.88 -116.03
C GLU A 40 -143.02 7.30 -114.82
N GLU A 41 -143.04 5.97 -114.65
CA GLU A 41 -142.41 5.31 -113.52
C GLU A 41 -140.87 5.46 -113.55
N LEU A 42 -140.24 5.38 -114.72
CA LEU A 42 -138.82 5.74 -114.88
C LEU A 42 -138.55 7.22 -114.58
N SER A 43 -139.47 8.15 -114.89
CA SER A 43 -139.33 9.56 -114.51
C SER A 43 -139.44 9.73 -113.00
N ARG A 44 -140.45 9.12 -112.36
CA ARG A 44 -140.62 9.12 -110.88
C ARG A 44 -139.41 8.54 -110.18
N GLN A 45 -138.86 7.42 -110.66
CA GLN A 45 -137.65 6.81 -110.11
C GLN A 45 -136.41 7.69 -110.33
N GLY A 46 -136.28 8.32 -111.50
CA GLY A 46 -135.22 9.29 -111.77
C GLY A 46 -135.31 10.55 -110.90
N GLU A 47 -136.52 11.05 -110.64
CA GLU A 47 -136.79 12.19 -109.76
C GLU A 47 -136.57 11.83 -108.28
N ALA A 48 -137.01 10.64 -107.85
CA ALA A 48 -136.75 10.11 -106.51
C ALA A 48 -135.25 9.94 -106.26
N ALA A 49 -134.51 9.33 -107.19
CA ALA A 49 -133.06 9.16 -107.10
C ALA A 49 -132.31 10.51 -107.11
N ARG A 50 -132.77 11.51 -107.88
CA ARG A 50 -132.25 12.89 -107.81
C ARG A 50 -132.54 13.54 -106.45
N ALA A 51 -133.76 13.41 -105.94
CA ALA A 51 -134.15 13.98 -104.66
C ALA A 51 -133.45 13.30 -103.47
N GLU A 52 -133.14 12.01 -103.56
CA GLU A 52 -132.32 11.28 -102.61
C GLU A 52 -130.84 11.66 -102.72
N SER A 53 -130.28 11.71 -103.93
CA SER A 53 -128.91 12.19 -104.17
C SER A 53 -128.68 13.60 -103.62
N LEU A 54 -129.63 14.52 -103.81
CA LEU A 54 -129.60 15.88 -103.25
C LEU A 54 -129.71 15.88 -101.71
N ARG A 55 -130.56 15.02 -101.12
CA ARG A 55 -130.68 14.89 -99.65
C ARG A 55 -129.41 14.32 -99.03
N SER A 56 -128.83 13.27 -99.61
CA SER A 56 -127.57 12.68 -99.17
C SER A 56 -126.39 13.64 -99.38
N GLY A 57 -126.34 14.36 -100.50
CA GLY A 57 -125.35 15.41 -100.74
C GLY A 57 -125.41 16.54 -99.71
N ALA A 58 -126.62 17.02 -99.37
CA ALA A 58 -126.81 18.01 -98.32
C ALA A 58 -126.46 17.47 -96.91
N ALA A 59 -126.74 16.20 -96.64
CA ALA A 59 -126.34 15.53 -95.39
C ALA A 59 -124.82 15.45 -95.26
N PHE A 60 -124.12 14.96 -96.29
CA PHE A 60 -122.65 14.93 -96.31
C PHE A 60 -122.02 16.33 -96.27
N GLN A 61 -122.61 17.33 -96.94
CA GLN A 61 -122.14 18.71 -96.84
C GLN A 61 -122.31 19.28 -95.42
N LYS A 62 -123.41 18.94 -94.72
CA LYS A 62 -123.61 19.32 -93.33
C LYS A 62 -122.61 18.60 -92.41
N GLU A 63 -122.42 17.29 -92.58
CA GLU A 63 -121.52 16.47 -91.77
C GLU A 63 -120.06 16.91 -91.93
N THR A 64 -119.60 17.13 -93.16
CA THR A 64 -118.26 17.68 -93.44
C THR A 64 -118.08 19.10 -92.89
N SER A 65 -119.10 19.95 -92.96
CA SER A 65 -119.09 21.28 -92.31
C SER A 65 -119.05 21.20 -90.78
N GLU A 66 -119.66 20.17 -90.19
CA GLU A 66 -119.63 19.94 -88.74
C GLU A 66 -118.30 19.33 -88.29
N LEU A 67 -117.74 18.39 -89.05
CA LEU A 67 -116.39 17.84 -88.86
C LEU A 67 -115.33 18.94 -88.96
N GLY A 68 -115.44 19.85 -89.94
CA GLY A 68 -114.58 21.03 -90.05
C GLY A 68 -114.61 21.87 -88.77
N ARG A 69 -115.80 22.29 -88.32
CA ARG A 69 -115.95 23.05 -87.05
C ARG A 69 -115.44 22.30 -85.82
N ARG A 70 -115.58 20.97 -85.78
CA ARG A 70 -115.04 20.13 -84.70
C ARG A 70 -113.51 20.08 -84.76
N MET A 71 -112.91 20.02 -85.95
CA MET A 71 -111.46 20.16 -86.13
C MET A 71 -110.99 21.55 -85.71
N ASP A 72 -111.64 22.63 -86.17
CA ASP A 72 -111.31 24.01 -85.78
C ASP A 72 -111.26 24.16 -84.25
N VAL A 73 -112.30 23.68 -83.54
CA VAL A 73 -112.38 23.72 -82.08
C VAL A 73 -111.28 22.87 -81.41
N LEU A 74 -110.92 21.71 -81.98
CA LEU A 74 -109.83 20.87 -81.46
C LEU A 74 -108.45 21.50 -81.70
N GLU A 75 -108.23 22.17 -82.82
CA GLU A 75 -106.98 22.88 -83.12
C GLU A 75 -106.80 24.11 -82.22
N HIS A 76 -107.86 24.91 -82.02
CA HIS A 76 -107.83 26.01 -81.06
C HIS A 76 -107.61 25.50 -79.63
N SER A 77 -108.31 24.44 -79.20
CA SER A 77 -108.13 23.81 -77.89
C SER A 77 -106.70 23.28 -77.67
N LYS A 78 -106.08 22.72 -78.73
CA LYS A 78 -104.68 22.28 -78.73
C LYS A 78 -103.71 23.46 -78.59
N GLU A 79 -103.91 24.57 -79.29
CA GLU A 79 -103.04 25.75 -79.18
C GLU A 79 -103.23 26.46 -77.82
N ASP A 80 -104.45 26.46 -77.28
CA ASP A 80 -104.77 26.89 -75.92
C ASP A 80 -104.04 26.04 -74.85
N LEU A 81 -104.02 24.71 -75.01
CA LEU A 81 -103.32 23.82 -74.10
C LEU A 81 -101.79 23.92 -74.24
N ALA A 82 -101.29 24.11 -75.47
CA ALA A 82 -99.88 24.34 -75.76
C ALA A 82 -99.38 25.68 -75.21
N SER A 83 -100.18 26.76 -75.30
CA SER A 83 -99.83 28.06 -74.73
C SER A 83 -99.87 28.04 -73.19
N LYS A 84 -100.90 27.44 -72.58
CA LYS A 84 -100.99 27.27 -71.11
C LYS A 84 -99.83 26.45 -70.54
N SER A 85 -99.51 25.30 -71.15
CA SER A 85 -98.37 24.47 -70.71
C SER A 85 -97.01 25.16 -70.93
N ARG A 86 -96.84 25.91 -72.03
CA ARG A 86 -95.64 26.75 -72.24
C ARG A 86 -95.49 27.82 -71.16
N GLU A 87 -96.57 28.51 -70.76
CA GLU A 87 -96.46 29.55 -69.73
C GLU A 87 -96.26 28.95 -68.33
N GLN A 88 -96.94 27.84 -67.98
CA GLN A 88 -96.68 27.11 -66.74
C GLN A 88 -95.20 26.67 -66.62
N LEU A 89 -94.58 26.23 -67.72
CA LEU A 89 -93.14 25.91 -67.75
C LEU A 89 -92.26 27.15 -67.58
N ARG A 90 -92.67 28.33 -68.11
CA ARG A 90 -91.95 29.59 -67.88
C ARG A 90 -92.10 30.09 -66.45
N GLU A 91 -93.30 30.03 -65.87
CA GLU A 91 -93.57 30.39 -64.48
C GLU A 91 -92.80 29.48 -63.51
N ALA A 92 -92.82 28.17 -63.73
CA ALA A 92 -92.01 27.22 -62.97
C ALA A 92 -90.51 27.50 -63.12
N SER A 93 -90.03 27.83 -64.33
CA SER A 93 -88.62 28.20 -64.54
C SER A 93 -88.25 29.52 -63.87
N ARG A 94 -89.12 30.54 -63.87
CA ARG A 94 -88.90 31.79 -63.13
C ARG A 94 -88.79 31.51 -61.62
N ALA A 95 -89.77 30.80 -61.07
CA ALA A 95 -89.80 30.46 -59.64
C ALA A 95 -88.61 29.60 -59.19
N LEU A 96 -88.15 28.65 -60.02
CA LEU A 96 -86.94 27.87 -59.75
C LEU A 96 -85.67 28.73 -59.81
N ASN A 97 -85.56 29.66 -60.76
CA ASN A 97 -84.42 30.58 -60.83
C ASN A 97 -84.40 31.58 -59.65
N GLU A 98 -85.57 32.05 -59.20
CA GLU A 98 -85.72 32.89 -58.01
C GLU A 98 -85.31 32.13 -56.74
N GLN A 99 -85.74 30.88 -56.59
CA GLN A 99 -85.32 30.01 -55.47
C GLN A 99 -83.81 29.72 -55.53
N LEU A 100 -83.25 29.48 -56.71
CA LEU A 100 -81.82 29.25 -56.90
C LEU A 100 -80.99 30.48 -56.50
N ALA A 101 -81.38 31.68 -56.94
CA ALA A 101 -80.72 32.92 -56.54
C ALA A 101 -80.76 33.16 -55.01
N VAL A 102 -81.88 32.85 -54.33
CA VAL A 102 -81.98 32.91 -52.87
C VAL A 102 -81.08 31.88 -52.18
N VAL A 103 -80.88 30.69 -52.76
CA VAL A 103 -79.95 29.67 -52.24
C VAL A 103 -78.49 30.10 -52.46
N GLU A 104 -78.15 30.62 -53.63
CA GLU A 104 -76.81 31.17 -53.93
C GLU A 104 -76.44 32.30 -52.98
N GLU A 105 -77.33 33.29 -52.82
CA GLU A 105 -77.13 34.41 -51.90
C GLU A 105 -76.98 33.94 -50.43
N LYS A 106 -77.72 32.88 -50.03
CA LYS A 106 -77.56 32.26 -48.71
C LYS A 106 -76.23 31.53 -48.57
N VAL A 107 -75.79 30.78 -49.58
CA VAL A 107 -74.50 30.08 -49.57
C VAL A 107 -73.35 31.08 -49.49
N GLN A 108 -73.41 32.18 -50.25
CA GLN A 108 -72.38 33.21 -50.20
C GLN A 108 -72.31 33.89 -48.82
N ARG A 109 -73.45 34.28 -48.22
CA ARG A 109 -73.48 34.81 -46.84
C ARG A 109 -72.90 33.82 -45.82
N MET A 110 -73.15 32.52 -45.97
CA MET A 110 -72.57 31.50 -45.08
C MET A 110 -71.06 31.33 -45.28
N SER A 111 -70.54 31.48 -46.51
CA SER A 111 -69.10 31.51 -46.78
C SER A 111 -68.45 32.72 -46.10
N GLU A 112 -68.99 33.93 -46.32
CA GLU A 112 -68.47 35.16 -45.72
C GLU A 112 -68.48 35.11 -44.18
N GLN A 113 -69.52 34.53 -43.58
CA GLN A 113 -69.56 34.27 -42.13
C GLN A 113 -68.53 33.23 -41.67
N SER A 114 -68.30 32.16 -42.44
CA SER A 114 -67.29 31.15 -42.16
C SER A 114 -65.87 31.74 -42.24
N ASP A 115 -65.57 32.55 -43.26
CA ASP A 115 -64.27 33.18 -43.45
C ASP A 115 -63.96 34.17 -42.32
N LEU A 116 -64.94 34.97 -41.88
CA LEU A 116 -64.82 35.84 -40.71
C LEU A 116 -64.60 35.05 -39.41
N ALA A 117 -65.27 33.91 -39.23
CA ALA A 117 -65.06 33.04 -38.07
C ALA A 117 -63.66 32.41 -38.07
N LEU A 118 -63.17 31.94 -39.23
CA LEU A 118 -61.83 31.38 -39.39
C LEU A 118 -60.73 32.43 -39.16
N LEU A 119 -60.93 33.67 -39.60
CA LEU A 119 -60.04 34.79 -39.29
C LEU A 119 -60.00 35.09 -37.79
N SER A 120 -61.15 35.06 -37.11
CA SER A 120 -61.22 35.22 -35.65
C SER A 120 -60.42 34.14 -34.91
N VAL A 121 -60.63 32.86 -35.26
CA VAL A 121 -59.88 31.73 -34.69
C VAL A 121 -58.38 31.85 -34.97
N ARG A 122 -58.00 32.25 -36.19
CA ARG A 122 -56.58 32.43 -36.56
C ARG A 122 -55.90 33.54 -35.75
N ASN A 123 -56.61 34.65 -35.52
CA ASN A 123 -56.11 35.75 -34.68
C ASN A 123 -55.97 35.32 -33.22
N GLU A 124 -56.90 34.53 -32.69
CA GLU A 124 -56.83 33.99 -31.33
C GLU A 124 -55.67 33.00 -31.17
N VAL A 125 -55.46 32.09 -32.13
CA VAL A 125 -54.31 31.18 -32.14
C VAL A 125 -52.99 31.96 -32.20
N ALA A 126 -52.91 33.03 -33.01
CA ALA A 126 -51.73 33.89 -33.05
C ALA A 126 -51.49 34.63 -31.71
N ARG A 127 -52.55 35.09 -31.04
CA ARG A 127 -52.49 35.71 -29.70
C ARG A 127 -51.98 34.75 -28.64
N VAL A 128 -52.49 33.52 -28.62
CA VAL A 128 -52.06 32.47 -27.68
C VAL A 128 -50.62 32.03 -27.96
N ALA A 129 -50.23 31.91 -29.24
CA ALA A 129 -48.86 31.59 -29.62
C ALA A 129 -47.86 32.68 -29.18
N GLY A 130 -48.20 33.96 -29.35
CA GLY A 130 -47.39 35.07 -28.85
C GLY A 130 -47.23 35.04 -27.33
N ALA A 131 -48.34 34.93 -26.58
CA ALA A 131 -48.29 34.85 -25.12
C ALA A 131 -47.49 33.63 -24.60
N ALA A 132 -47.56 32.49 -25.29
CA ALA A 132 -46.74 31.32 -24.96
C ALA A 132 -45.25 31.56 -25.26
N GLN A 133 -44.92 32.29 -26.32
CA GLN A 133 -43.56 32.66 -26.69
C GLN A 133 -42.94 33.69 -25.72
N ASP A 134 -43.75 34.61 -25.19
CA ASP A 134 -43.35 35.58 -24.16
C ASP A 134 -43.14 34.92 -22.78
N LEU A 135 -43.95 33.90 -22.44
CA LEU A 135 -43.83 33.14 -21.18
C LEU A 135 -42.67 32.12 -21.19
N ALA A 136 -42.27 31.61 -22.36
CA ALA A 136 -41.18 30.64 -22.49
C ALA A 136 -39.86 31.02 -21.78
N PRO A 137 -39.30 32.25 -21.94
CA PRO A 137 -38.09 32.65 -21.22
C PRO A 137 -38.29 32.78 -19.71
N GLU A 138 -39.48 33.16 -19.21
CA GLU A 138 -39.74 33.23 -17.77
C GLU A 138 -39.75 31.83 -17.14
N VAL A 139 -40.41 30.87 -17.81
CA VAL A 139 -40.41 29.46 -17.43
C VAL A 139 -39.00 28.88 -17.47
N GLU A 140 -38.21 29.17 -18.52
CA GLU A 140 -36.83 28.70 -18.60
C GLU A 140 -35.97 29.31 -17.47
N GLN A 141 -36.14 30.60 -17.17
CA GLN A 141 -35.43 31.26 -16.06
C GLN A 141 -35.88 30.73 -14.68
N ALA A 142 -37.13 30.30 -14.51
CA ALA A 142 -37.60 29.62 -13.31
C ALA A 142 -36.96 28.23 -13.17
N CYS A 143 -36.95 27.42 -14.23
CA CYS A 143 -36.29 26.12 -14.24
C CYS A 143 -34.78 26.23 -13.98
N ARG A 144 -34.09 27.19 -14.61
CA ARG A 144 -32.65 27.46 -14.37
C ARG A 144 -32.36 27.84 -12.91
N ARG A 145 -33.25 28.61 -12.26
CA ARG A 145 -33.14 28.95 -10.83
C ARG A 145 -33.30 27.72 -9.94
N LEU A 146 -34.39 26.95 -10.11
CA LEU A 146 -34.66 25.75 -9.32
C LEU A 146 -33.55 24.70 -9.44
N VAL A 147 -32.98 24.51 -10.63
CA VAL A 147 -31.82 23.62 -10.85
C VAL A 147 -30.57 24.15 -10.14
N GLY A 148 -30.33 25.46 -10.12
CA GLY A 148 -29.24 26.08 -9.37
C GLY A 148 -29.41 25.96 -7.85
N GLU A 149 -30.63 26.16 -7.36
CA GLU A 149 -31.00 26.06 -5.94
C GLU A 149 -30.84 24.62 -5.42
N GLU A 150 -31.33 23.60 -6.14
CA GLU A 150 -31.10 22.20 -5.75
C GLU A 150 -29.62 21.81 -5.88
N ALA A 151 -28.90 22.27 -6.92
CA ALA A 151 -27.47 22.00 -7.05
C ALA A 151 -26.66 22.59 -5.88
N GLN A 152 -26.98 23.80 -5.44
CA GLN A 152 -26.39 24.41 -4.25
C GLN A 152 -26.77 23.63 -2.97
N MET A 153 -28.05 23.29 -2.80
CA MET A 153 -28.52 22.51 -1.66
C MET A 153 -27.84 21.13 -1.57
N GLN A 154 -27.57 20.49 -2.70
CA GLN A 154 -26.79 19.25 -2.77
C GLN A 154 -25.32 19.50 -2.41
N ALA A 155 -24.68 20.54 -2.95
CA ALA A 155 -23.31 20.90 -2.58
C ALA A 155 -23.15 21.14 -1.07
N ASP A 156 -24.11 21.83 -0.45
CA ASP A 156 -24.13 22.07 1.00
C ASP A 156 -24.35 20.79 1.81
N LYS A 157 -25.25 19.90 1.40
CA LYS A 157 -25.42 18.55 1.99
C LYS A 157 -24.11 17.74 1.93
N TRP A 158 -23.43 17.73 0.78
CA TRP A 158 -22.15 17.03 0.61
C TRP A 158 -21.03 17.65 1.44
N ALA A 159 -20.97 18.98 1.54
CA ALA A 159 -20.00 19.68 2.39
C ALA A 159 -20.22 19.38 3.88
N GLN A 160 -21.46 19.36 4.36
CA GLN A 160 -21.82 18.98 5.72
C GLN A 160 -21.47 17.50 6.01
N ALA A 161 -21.84 16.57 5.13
CA ALA A 161 -21.51 15.16 5.27
C ALA A 161 -19.99 14.91 5.29
N PHE A 162 -19.23 15.59 4.41
CA PHE A 162 -17.78 15.52 4.41
C PHE A 162 -17.16 16.10 5.70
N HIS A 163 -17.70 17.21 6.22
CA HIS A 163 -17.24 17.79 7.47
C HIS A 163 -17.51 16.86 8.66
N TYR A 164 -18.70 16.25 8.72
CA TYR A 164 -19.05 15.25 9.74
C TYR A 164 -18.14 14.02 9.68
N HIS A 165 -17.94 13.43 8.50
CA HIS A 165 -17.01 12.30 8.34
C HIS A 165 -15.57 12.66 8.68
N LYS A 166 -15.13 13.90 8.39
CA LYS A 166 -13.82 14.41 8.81
C LYS A 166 -13.70 14.53 10.33
N GLN A 167 -14.73 15.01 11.02
CA GLN A 167 -14.77 15.08 12.49
C GLN A 167 -14.67 13.66 13.08
N VAL A 168 -15.58 12.77 12.70
CA VAL A 168 -15.62 11.37 13.18
C VAL A 168 -14.29 10.64 12.91
N ALA A 169 -13.69 10.81 11.73
CA ALA A 169 -12.39 10.22 11.42
C ALA A 169 -11.26 10.83 12.28
N SER A 170 -11.30 12.13 12.58
CA SER A 170 -10.33 12.80 13.45
C SER A 170 -10.47 12.37 14.92
N GLU A 171 -11.69 12.16 15.40
CA GLU A 171 -12.00 11.65 16.74
C GLU A 171 -11.58 10.19 16.90
N ALA A 172 -11.90 9.34 15.91
CA ALA A 172 -11.47 7.94 15.85
C ALA A 172 -9.93 7.83 15.82
N LEU A 173 -9.24 8.63 14.98
CA LEU A 173 -7.79 8.71 14.94
C LEU A 173 -7.20 9.17 16.29
N THR A 174 -7.80 10.18 16.92
CA THR A 174 -7.34 10.70 18.22
C THR A 174 -7.47 9.64 19.31
N THR A 175 -8.58 8.88 19.29
CA THR A 175 -8.83 7.77 20.23
C THR A 175 -7.86 6.61 20.00
N ALA A 176 -7.70 6.16 18.76
CA ALA A 176 -6.78 5.09 18.36
C ALA A 176 -5.29 5.43 18.59
N ILE A 177 -4.95 6.72 18.70
CA ILE A 177 -3.60 7.19 19.08
C ILE A 177 -3.46 7.36 20.60
N ALA A 178 -4.55 7.52 21.36
CA ALA A 178 -4.50 7.71 22.81
C ALA A 178 -4.06 6.44 23.55
N GLU A 179 -4.59 5.27 23.16
CA GLU A 179 -4.29 3.96 23.72
C GLU A 179 -2.79 3.60 23.63
N PRO A 180 -2.16 3.50 22.45
CA PRO A 180 -0.72 3.21 22.35
C PRO A 180 0.17 4.32 22.95
N ARG A 181 -0.33 5.58 23.07
CA ARG A 181 0.36 6.62 23.85
C ARG A 181 0.32 6.37 25.36
N SER A 182 -0.73 5.75 25.88
CA SER A 182 -0.78 5.32 27.29
C SER A 182 0.06 4.06 27.53
N GLU A 183 0.06 3.09 26.62
CA GLU A 183 0.94 1.92 26.69
C GLU A 183 2.42 2.30 26.67
N VAL A 184 2.86 3.16 25.74
CA VAL A 184 4.25 3.64 25.68
C VAL A 184 4.64 4.44 26.93
N LYS A 185 3.71 5.11 27.60
CA LYS A 185 3.96 5.74 28.92
C LYS A 185 4.12 4.69 30.01
N ALA A 186 3.23 3.69 30.07
CA ALA A 186 3.29 2.61 31.06
C ALA A 186 4.59 1.78 30.92
N LEU A 187 4.98 1.43 29.69
CA LEU A 187 6.23 0.72 29.41
C LEU A 187 7.47 1.52 29.80
N ARG A 188 7.46 2.86 29.61
CA ARG A 188 8.56 3.73 30.07
C ARG A 188 8.65 3.82 31.59
N LEU A 189 7.51 3.84 32.29
CA LEU A 189 7.49 3.80 33.76
C LEU A 189 8.01 2.45 34.27
N ALA A 190 7.49 1.34 33.74
CA ALA A 190 7.93 -0.01 34.11
C ALA A 190 9.43 -0.25 33.82
N LEU A 191 9.97 0.29 32.72
CA LEU A 191 11.40 0.24 32.43
C LEU A 191 12.21 1.06 33.44
N SER A 192 11.77 2.27 33.79
CA SER A 192 12.46 3.10 34.79
C SER A 192 12.41 2.48 36.19
N GLU A 193 11.30 1.84 36.56
CA GLU A 193 11.18 1.03 37.79
C GLU A 193 12.11 -0.19 37.77
N GLN A 194 12.25 -0.86 36.62
CA GLN A 194 13.18 -1.96 36.44
C GLN A 194 14.66 -1.50 36.52
N GLU A 195 14.99 -0.36 35.92
CA GLU A 195 16.32 0.26 36.01
C GLU A 195 16.67 0.62 37.46
N ALA A 196 15.74 1.27 38.19
CA ALA A 196 15.91 1.57 39.61
C ALA A 196 16.04 0.30 40.48
N ALA A 197 15.24 -0.73 40.21
CA ALA A 197 15.31 -2.02 40.91
C ALA A 197 16.62 -2.77 40.62
N MET A 198 17.18 -2.63 39.41
CA MET A 198 18.48 -3.19 39.03
C MET A 198 19.64 -2.41 39.66
N ALA A 199 19.60 -1.08 39.67
CA ALA A 199 20.56 -0.24 40.39
C ALA A 199 20.61 -0.62 41.88
N ALA A 200 19.44 -0.69 42.53
CA ALA A 200 19.32 -1.12 43.92
C ALA A 200 19.67 -2.61 44.17
N ARG A 201 19.85 -3.44 43.13
CA ARG A 201 20.44 -4.78 43.22
C ARG A 201 21.97 -4.72 43.10
N PHE A 202 22.50 -3.93 42.17
CA PHE A 202 23.95 -3.73 42.02
C PHE A 202 24.58 -3.04 43.23
N GLU A 203 23.92 -2.05 43.83
CA GLU A 203 24.36 -1.41 45.09
C GLU A 203 24.45 -2.42 46.25
N ARG A 204 23.43 -3.29 46.38
CA ARG A 204 23.44 -4.37 47.39
C ARG A 204 24.58 -5.34 47.13
N LEU A 205 24.73 -5.82 45.90
CA LEU A 205 25.81 -6.74 45.52
C LEU A 205 27.20 -6.12 45.75
N ALA A 206 27.42 -4.86 45.39
CA ALA A 206 28.66 -4.13 45.67
C ALA A 206 28.90 -4.00 47.18
N GLY A 207 27.85 -3.73 47.96
CA GLY A 207 27.91 -3.67 49.43
C GLY A 207 28.15 -5.05 50.08
N ASP A 208 27.67 -6.14 49.48
CA ASP A 208 27.95 -7.52 49.91
C ASP A 208 29.39 -7.91 49.57
N VAL A 209 29.85 -7.64 48.34
CA VAL A 209 31.25 -7.85 47.91
C VAL A 209 32.22 -7.06 48.78
N GLN A 210 31.94 -5.78 49.08
CA GLN A 210 32.78 -4.98 49.96
C GLN A 210 32.78 -5.50 51.42
N ARG A 211 31.69 -6.11 51.89
CA ARG A 211 31.66 -6.78 53.20
C ARG A 211 32.46 -8.10 53.18
N GLN A 212 32.36 -8.87 52.10
CA GLN A 212 33.14 -10.09 51.91
C GLN A 212 34.64 -9.81 51.79
N ASP A 213 35.03 -8.79 51.03
CA ASP A 213 36.42 -8.34 50.88
C ASP A 213 37.02 -7.89 52.22
N ARG A 214 36.30 -7.06 53.00
CA ARG A 214 36.71 -6.70 54.37
C ARG A 214 36.85 -7.93 55.28
N ALA A 215 35.97 -8.93 55.16
CA ALA A 215 36.03 -10.16 55.95
C ALA A 215 37.12 -11.14 55.49
N ILE A 216 37.52 -11.12 54.22
CA ILE A 216 38.69 -11.86 53.71
C ILE A 216 39.96 -11.15 54.16
N SER A 217 40.09 -9.85 53.89
CA SER A 217 41.23 -9.02 54.32
C SER A 217 41.44 -9.05 55.84
N GLY A 218 40.35 -9.04 56.62
CA GLY A 218 40.42 -9.20 58.08
C GLY A 218 40.94 -10.56 58.53
N ARG A 219 40.52 -11.65 57.89
CA ARG A 219 41.04 -13.00 58.16
C ARG A 219 42.49 -13.16 57.72
N MET A 220 42.85 -12.70 56.52
CA MET A 220 44.24 -12.71 56.04
C MET A 220 45.15 -11.88 56.93
N LYS A 221 44.71 -10.72 57.42
CA LYS A 221 45.45 -9.93 58.39
C LYS A 221 45.66 -10.70 59.70
N HIS A 222 44.62 -11.36 60.21
CA HIS A 222 44.72 -12.16 61.43
C HIS A 222 45.66 -13.37 61.26
N GLU A 223 45.56 -14.08 60.13
CA GLU A 223 46.45 -15.20 59.77
C GLU A 223 47.92 -14.74 59.61
N ILE A 224 48.15 -13.55 59.04
CA ILE A 224 49.48 -12.91 59.01
C ILE A 224 49.96 -12.55 60.41
N GLU A 225 49.09 -12.07 61.30
CA GLU A 225 49.42 -11.78 62.71
C GLU A 225 49.76 -13.06 63.48
N GLU A 226 48.98 -14.14 63.34
CA GLU A 226 49.26 -15.46 63.91
C GLU A 226 50.56 -16.06 63.37
N LEU A 227 50.81 -15.98 62.06
CA LEU A 227 52.07 -16.43 61.45
C LEU A 227 53.27 -15.59 61.91
N THR A 228 53.09 -14.28 62.11
CA THR A 228 54.16 -13.40 62.62
C THR A 228 54.51 -13.76 64.06
N VAL A 229 53.51 -13.87 64.95
CA VAL A 229 53.71 -14.31 66.34
C VAL A 229 54.34 -15.71 66.36
N GLY A 230 53.83 -16.66 65.57
CA GLY A 230 54.39 -18.02 65.48
C GLY A 230 55.80 -18.09 64.88
N VAL A 231 56.25 -17.09 64.12
CA VAL A 231 57.65 -16.95 63.67
C VAL A 231 58.50 -16.29 64.76
N GLU A 232 58.00 -15.27 65.45
CA GLU A 232 58.69 -14.63 66.58
C GLU A 232 58.90 -15.60 67.74
N GLU A 233 57.90 -16.42 68.09
CA GLU A 233 58.01 -17.50 69.08
C GLU A 233 59.06 -18.54 68.67
N ARG A 234 59.06 -18.99 67.41
CA ARG A 234 60.07 -19.94 66.90
C ARG A 234 61.46 -19.32 66.89
N MET A 235 61.61 -18.04 66.55
CA MET A 235 62.90 -17.35 66.62
C MET A 235 63.35 -17.10 68.07
N ALA A 236 62.45 -16.81 69.00
CA ALA A 236 62.74 -16.68 70.41
C ALA A 236 63.18 -18.03 71.01
N ALA A 237 62.49 -19.12 70.68
CA ALA A 237 62.86 -20.48 71.05
C ALA A 237 64.21 -20.88 70.45
N ALA A 238 64.43 -20.68 69.15
CA ALA A 238 65.72 -20.97 68.49
C ALA A 238 66.87 -20.13 69.08
N SER A 239 66.63 -18.85 69.40
CA SER A 239 67.56 -17.98 70.12
C SER A 239 67.85 -18.50 71.54
N ALA A 240 66.84 -19.00 72.26
CA ALA A 240 67.02 -19.59 73.58
C ALA A 240 67.86 -20.88 73.51
N THR A 241 67.54 -21.80 72.59
CA THR A 241 68.32 -23.02 72.33
C THR A 241 69.75 -22.70 71.90
N ALA A 242 69.96 -21.70 71.04
CA ALA A 242 71.30 -21.26 70.63
C ALA A 242 72.10 -20.67 71.81
N ARG A 243 71.47 -19.86 72.67
CA ARG A 243 72.10 -19.34 73.90
C ARG A 243 72.46 -20.46 74.88
N GLN A 244 71.58 -21.45 75.03
CA GLN A 244 71.81 -22.64 75.86
C GLN A 244 73.01 -23.44 75.32
N ALA A 245 73.02 -23.77 74.02
CA ALA A 245 74.13 -24.49 73.39
C ALA A 245 75.48 -23.74 73.53
N VAL A 246 75.48 -22.41 73.46
CA VAL A 246 76.68 -21.58 73.70
C VAL A 246 77.10 -21.58 75.18
N GLN A 247 76.16 -21.67 76.12
CA GLN A 247 76.48 -21.83 77.55
C GLN A 247 77.03 -23.23 77.87
N GLU A 248 76.44 -24.28 77.30
CA GLU A 248 76.91 -25.66 77.41
C GLU A 248 78.32 -25.81 76.81
N GLN A 249 78.56 -25.25 75.61
CA GLN A 249 79.88 -25.22 74.99
C GLN A 249 80.89 -24.43 75.85
N ARG A 250 80.49 -23.34 76.51
CA ARG A 250 81.34 -22.61 77.46
C ARG A 250 81.71 -23.47 78.68
N GLN A 251 80.77 -24.24 79.24
CA GLN A 251 81.08 -25.14 80.35
C GLN A 251 82.03 -26.27 79.92
N GLU A 252 81.86 -26.81 78.71
CA GLU A 252 82.74 -27.86 78.19
C GLU A 252 84.16 -27.35 77.90
N VAL A 253 84.31 -26.12 77.39
CA VAL A 253 85.62 -25.45 77.22
C VAL A 253 86.29 -25.19 78.58
N LEU A 254 85.53 -24.87 79.63
CA LEU A 254 86.09 -24.70 80.98
C LEU A 254 86.65 -26.01 81.54
N LYS A 255 85.93 -27.14 81.42
CA LYS A 255 86.44 -28.47 81.81
C LYS A 255 87.73 -28.86 81.06
N GLN A 256 87.90 -28.38 79.83
CA GLN A 256 89.11 -28.63 79.03
C GLN A 256 90.28 -27.69 79.40
N LEU A 257 90.04 -26.62 80.17
CA LEU A 257 91.08 -25.70 80.63
C LEU A 257 91.80 -26.19 81.91
N ASP A 258 91.10 -26.87 82.82
CA ASP A 258 91.67 -27.36 84.08
C ASP A 258 92.98 -28.17 83.91
N PRO A 259 93.07 -29.21 83.05
CA PRO A 259 94.32 -29.96 82.84
C PRO A 259 95.41 -29.17 82.09
N VAL A 260 95.10 -27.99 81.54
CA VAL A 260 96.07 -27.06 80.96
C VAL A 260 96.60 -26.10 82.03
N MET A 261 95.73 -25.66 82.96
CA MET A 261 96.09 -24.84 84.11
C MET A 261 97.08 -25.55 85.04
N GLU A 262 96.85 -26.83 85.36
CA GLU A 262 97.77 -27.64 86.18
C GLU A 262 99.16 -27.79 85.53
N ARG A 263 99.22 -27.97 84.22
CA ARG A 263 100.50 -28.03 83.48
C ARG A 263 101.21 -26.68 83.45
N LEU A 264 100.48 -25.57 83.47
CA LEU A 264 101.05 -24.23 83.50
C LEU A 264 101.67 -23.89 84.87
N THR A 265 101.06 -24.34 85.98
CA THR A 265 101.62 -24.15 87.33
C THR A 265 102.85 -25.02 87.56
N GLU A 266 102.87 -26.26 87.05
CA GLU A 266 104.03 -27.16 87.11
C GLU A 266 105.24 -26.60 86.35
N VAL A 267 105.04 -26.07 85.14
CA VAL A 267 106.10 -25.40 84.36
C VAL A 267 106.59 -24.12 85.06
N SER A 268 105.68 -23.34 85.65
CA SER A 268 106.02 -22.12 86.41
C SER A 268 106.90 -22.42 87.63
N ALA A 269 106.61 -23.49 88.37
CA ALA A 269 107.40 -23.94 89.51
C ALA A 269 108.84 -24.32 89.12
N ASN A 270 108.99 -25.11 88.03
CA ASN A 270 110.30 -25.48 87.50
C ASN A 270 111.11 -24.26 87.03
N MET A 271 110.46 -23.28 86.39
CA MET A 271 111.14 -22.05 85.95
C MET A 271 111.60 -21.17 87.13
N GLN A 272 110.91 -21.18 88.27
CA GLN A 272 111.39 -20.54 89.50
C GLN A 272 112.56 -21.27 90.16
N ALA A 273 112.65 -22.60 90.03
CA ALA A 273 113.80 -23.36 90.52
C ALA A 273 115.08 -22.99 89.74
N SER A 274 114.99 -22.92 88.40
CA SER A 274 116.12 -22.54 87.54
C SER A 274 116.72 -21.18 87.91
N ARG A 275 115.86 -20.18 88.16
CA ARG A 275 116.31 -18.81 88.52
C ARG A 275 117.01 -18.70 89.88
N ARG A 276 116.84 -19.68 90.77
CA ARG A 276 117.59 -19.72 92.05
C ARG A 276 119.02 -20.24 91.84
N ALA A 277 119.19 -21.27 91.01
CA ALA A 277 120.51 -21.79 90.64
C ALA A 277 121.36 -20.75 89.88
N GLU A 278 120.75 -19.94 89.01
CA GLU A 278 121.43 -18.84 88.31
C GLU A 278 121.94 -17.74 89.26
N ALA A 279 121.20 -17.44 90.34
CA ALA A 279 121.60 -16.45 91.34
C ALA A 279 122.81 -16.89 92.18
N GLU A 280 122.89 -18.18 92.54
CA GLU A 280 124.02 -18.75 93.29
C GLU A 280 125.31 -18.76 92.45
N LEU A 281 125.19 -18.95 91.12
CA LEU A 281 126.30 -18.83 90.18
C LEU A 281 126.86 -17.39 90.09
N GLY A 282 126.00 -16.36 90.10
CA GLY A 282 126.41 -14.96 90.14
C GLY A 282 127.28 -14.63 91.37
N SER A 283 126.84 -15.08 92.55
CA SER A 283 127.57 -14.91 93.82
C SER A 283 128.99 -15.52 93.81
N HIS A 284 129.24 -16.52 92.98
CA HIS A 284 130.57 -17.11 92.83
C HIS A 284 131.49 -16.34 91.86
N PHE A 285 130.94 -15.62 90.89
CA PHE A 285 131.73 -14.77 89.99
C PHE A 285 132.18 -13.47 90.65
N GLU A 286 131.33 -12.80 91.44
CA GLU A 286 131.72 -11.57 92.15
C GLU A 286 132.90 -11.80 93.11
N ARG A 287 132.89 -12.91 93.87
CA ARG A 287 133.99 -13.29 94.77
C ARG A 287 135.31 -13.60 94.02
N LEU A 288 135.22 -13.99 92.75
CA LEU A 288 136.38 -14.25 91.87
C LEU A 288 136.95 -12.95 91.26
N LEU A 289 136.10 -11.94 91.04
CA LEU A 289 136.52 -10.60 90.61
C LEU A 289 137.25 -9.86 91.74
N VAL A 290 136.67 -9.81 92.95
CA VAL A 290 137.31 -9.15 94.11
C VAL A 290 138.70 -9.73 94.40
N THR A 291 138.85 -11.06 94.37
CA THR A 291 140.17 -11.70 94.59
C THR A 291 141.15 -11.55 93.43
N THR A 292 140.72 -11.13 92.23
CA THR A 292 141.64 -10.75 91.15
C THR A 292 142.01 -9.27 91.17
N GLU A 293 141.12 -8.38 91.63
CA GLU A 293 141.45 -6.98 91.91
C GLU A 293 142.47 -6.84 93.04
N GLU A 294 142.34 -7.61 94.13
CA GLU A 294 143.32 -7.65 95.22
C GLU A 294 144.72 -8.12 94.76
N LEU A 295 144.80 -9.07 93.82
CA LEU A 295 146.05 -9.52 93.23
C LEU A 295 146.69 -8.46 92.31
N CYS A 296 145.89 -7.73 91.53
CA CYS A 296 146.37 -6.61 90.72
C CYS A 296 146.94 -5.49 91.60
N ALA A 297 146.27 -5.11 92.69
CA ALA A 297 146.75 -4.11 93.64
C ALA A 297 148.10 -4.50 94.29
N GLY A 298 148.28 -5.79 94.63
CA GLY A 298 149.56 -6.32 95.11
C GLY A 298 150.68 -6.27 94.06
N GLN A 299 150.34 -6.45 92.77
CA GLN A 299 151.30 -6.39 91.68
C GLN A 299 151.71 -4.94 91.32
N GLU A 300 150.80 -3.97 91.45
CA GLU A 300 151.12 -2.55 91.29
C GLU A 300 151.99 -2.02 92.43
N ALA A 301 151.73 -2.41 93.69
CA ALA A 301 152.58 -2.02 94.82
C ALA A 301 154.03 -2.49 94.65
N LEU A 302 154.25 -3.70 94.12
CA LEU A 302 155.58 -4.22 93.81
C LEU A 302 156.23 -3.53 92.59
N SER A 303 155.44 -3.05 91.61
CA SER A 303 155.99 -2.31 90.47
C SER A 303 156.47 -0.91 90.86
N VAL A 304 155.75 -0.22 91.77
CA VAL A 304 156.17 1.07 92.34
C VAL A 304 157.44 0.91 93.19
N GLN A 305 157.51 -0.10 94.06
CA GLN A 305 158.70 -0.36 94.87
C GLN A 305 159.94 -0.76 94.01
N GLY A 306 159.70 -1.42 92.87
CA GLY A 306 160.71 -1.67 91.84
C GLY A 306 161.12 -0.41 91.07
N ALA A 307 160.19 0.53 90.85
CA ALA A 307 160.47 1.80 90.19
C ALA A 307 161.36 2.70 91.06
N ASP A 308 161.07 2.86 92.37
CA ASP A 308 161.88 3.69 93.27
C ASP A 308 163.33 3.18 93.40
N THR A 309 163.51 1.85 93.44
CA THR A 309 164.85 1.24 93.47
C THR A 309 165.56 1.33 92.12
N ALA A 310 164.85 1.27 90.99
CA ALA A 310 165.42 1.53 89.66
C ALA A 310 165.78 3.02 89.45
N GLN A 311 164.99 3.95 89.99
CA GLN A 311 165.22 5.38 89.94
C GLN A 311 166.51 5.74 90.71
N SER A 312 166.62 5.29 91.96
CA SER A 312 167.81 5.53 92.79
C SER A 312 169.09 4.92 92.20
N LEU A 313 168.99 3.76 91.54
CA LEU A 313 170.11 3.18 90.79
C LEU A 313 170.45 3.94 89.51
N ASN A 314 169.48 4.57 88.84
CA ASN A 314 169.72 5.38 87.64
C ASN A 314 170.36 6.74 87.97
N ASP A 315 170.00 7.39 89.08
CA ASP A 315 170.67 8.61 89.53
C ASP A 315 172.16 8.36 89.80
N LEU A 316 172.48 7.27 90.50
CA LEU A 316 173.87 6.82 90.71
C LEU A 316 174.60 6.45 89.40
N ARG A 317 173.85 6.00 88.38
CA ARG A 317 174.39 5.57 87.08
C ARG A 317 174.65 6.76 86.15
N ALA A 318 173.85 7.82 86.25
CA ALA A 318 174.05 9.08 85.54
C ALA A 318 175.30 9.83 86.04
N GLU A 319 175.62 9.73 87.33
CA GLU A 319 176.85 10.29 87.90
C GLU A 319 178.10 9.51 87.48
N ILE A 320 178.08 8.17 87.62
CA ILE A 320 179.30 7.35 87.53
C ILE A 320 179.74 7.05 86.09
N ARG A 321 178.84 7.09 85.07
CA ARG A 321 179.21 6.73 83.69
C ARG A 321 178.56 7.61 82.60
N THR A 322 179.24 8.47 81.84
CA THR A 322 180.68 8.87 81.76
C THR A 322 181.72 7.76 81.48
N VAL A 323 181.34 6.47 81.46
CA VAL A 323 182.20 5.31 81.13
C VAL A 323 181.38 4.23 80.42
N GLY A 324 181.01 4.50 79.17
CA GLY A 324 180.75 3.57 78.05
C GLY A 324 179.89 2.29 78.19
N ASN A 325 179.29 1.94 77.04
CA ASN A 325 179.12 0.57 76.52
C ASN A 325 178.04 -0.33 77.16
N THR A 326 177.46 -1.36 76.50
CA THR A 326 177.10 -1.68 75.08
C THR A 326 176.38 -3.06 75.10
N ARG A 327 175.66 -3.46 74.02
CA ARG A 327 175.29 -4.87 73.68
C ARG A 327 174.28 -5.53 74.64
N ASP A 328 173.64 -6.69 74.42
CA ASP A 328 173.21 -7.59 73.29
C ASP A 328 172.17 -8.55 74.00
N ALA A 329 171.24 -9.38 73.50
CA ALA A 329 170.63 -9.82 72.23
C ALA A 329 169.86 -11.17 72.51
N ASP A 330 168.84 -11.53 71.69
CA ASP A 330 168.50 -12.92 71.23
C ASP A 330 167.72 -14.00 72.09
N VAL A 331 167.13 -15.01 71.38
CA VAL A 331 166.77 -16.43 71.73
C VAL A 331 165.33 -16.89 72.20
N LYS A 332 164.48 -17.29 71.22
CA LYS A 332 163.79 -18.61 70.92
C LYS A 332 162.92 -19.51 71.89
N GLN A 333 161.75 -19.97 71.32
CA GLN A 333 161.21 -21.38 71.15
C GLN A 333 160.35 -22.19 72.18
N VAL A 334 159.70 -23.26 71.64
CA VAL A 334 159.07 -24.50 72.24
C VAL A 334 157.55 -24.44 72.64
N VAL A 335 156.78 -25.56 72.74
CA VAL A 335 156.07 -26.35 71.68
C VAL A 335 155.08 -27.44 72.26
N SER A 336 153.85 -27.59 71.71
CA SER A 336 152.92 -28.78 71.79
C SER A 336 152.19 -29.14 73.14
N PRO A 337 151.27 -30.16 73.25
CA PRO A 337 150.02 -30.46 72.47
C PRO A 337 148.80 -31.09 73.26
N ARG A 338 147.64 -31.37 72.57
CA ARG A 338 146.87 -32.69 72.51
C ARG A 338 145.44 -32.89 73.16
N ARG A 339 144.47 -33.33 72.31
CA ARG A 339 143.23 -34.18 72.54
C ARG A 339 142.04 -33.59 73.35
N ARG A 340 140.76 -34.04 73.34
CA ARG A 340 139.77 -34.94 72.61
C ARG A 340 138.73 -35.40 73.70
N ARG A 341 137.48 -35.88 73.50
CA ARG A 341 136.44 -35.99 72.43
C ARG A 341 135.24 -36.82 73.01
N MET A 342 134.14 -37.02 72.25
CA MET A 342 133.04 -38.02 72.42
C MET A 342 131.89 -37.58 73.37
N GLN A 343 130.61 -37.94 73.21
CA GLN A 343 129.73 -38.60 72.18
C GLN A 343 128.25 -38.40 72.67
N ASP A 344 127.12 -38.69 72.01
CA ASP A 344 126.63 -38.76 70.60
C ASP A 344 125.07 -38.94 70.66
N GLY A 345 124.29 -38.70 69.59
CA GLY A 345 122.87 -39.11 69.54
C GLY A 345 121.95 -38.43 68.49
N SER A 346 121.15 -39.21 67.76
CA SER A 346 120.10 -38.85 66.76
C SER A 346 119.06 -40.03 66.72
N PRO A 347 118.00 -40.17 65.87
CA PRO A 347 117.54 -39.43 64.66
C PRO A 347 115.97 -39.25 64.52
N PRO A 348 115.40 -38.85 63.35
CA PRO A 348 113.94 -38.88 62.99
C PRO A 348 113.60 -40.13 62.10
N PRO A 349 112.56 -40.28 61.19
CA PRO A 349 111.52 -39.36 60.61
C PRO A 349 110.12 -39.95 60.13
N LEU A 350 109.35 -39.15 59.35
CA LEU A 350 108.43 -39.47 58.20
C LEU A 350 106.91 -39.86 58.33
N GLY A 351 106.11 -39.35 57.35
CA GLY A 351 104.87 -39.95 56.76
C GLY A 351 103.49 -39.36 57.18
N LEU A 352 102.33 -39.62 56.52
CA LEU A 352 101.93 -39.73 55.09
C LEU A 352 100.39 -40.03 54.98
N ARG A 353 99.72 -39.71 53.84
CA ARG A 353 98.34 -40.13 53.41
C ARG A 353 97.12 -39.63 54.23
N SER A 354 95.85 -39.88 53.86
CA SER A 354 95.08 -39.73 52.58
C SER A 354 93.63 -40.28 52.73
N HIS A 355 92.68 -39.79 51.91
CA HIS A 355 91.31 -40.31 51.62
C HIS A 355 90.21 -40.17 52.70
N ALA A 356 88.89 -40.28 52.40
CA ALA A 356 88.03 -39.87 51.26
C ALA A 356 86.56 -40.34 51.50
N LEU A 357 85.63 -40.01 50.57
CA LEU A 357 84.30 -40.63 50.33
C LEU A 357 83.18 -40.30 51.35
N THR A 358 81.86 -40.21 51.02
CA THR A 358 81.09 -40.15 49.75
C THR A 358 79.62 -39.73 49.98
N ASP A 359 78.93 -39.28 48.92
CA ASP A 359 77.50 -39.55 48.58
C ASP A 359 76.37 -38.92 49.46
N ARG A 360 75.17 -38.54 48.95
CA ARG A 360 74.55 -38.69 47.61
C ARG A 360 73.42 -37.65 47.28
N PRO A 361 72.59 -37.81 46.20
CA PRO A 361 72.31 -36.80 45.15
C PRO A 361 71.05 -35.92 45.45
N GLY A 362 70.48 -35.07 44.59
CA GLY A 362 70.80 -34.59 43.23
C GLY A 362 69.54 -34.46 42.32
N GLY A 363 69.57 -33.56 41.33
CA GLY A 363 68.45 -33.24 40.41
C GLY A 363 67.54 -32.09 40.89
N SER A 364 66.89 -31.30 40.03
CA SER A 364 66.98 -31.19 38.57
C SER A 364 66.53 -29.80 38.03
N LEU A 365 66.98 -29.49 36.80
CA LEU A 365 66.69 -28.29 35.97
C LEU A 365 65.23 -28.26 35.42
N PRO A 366 64.82 -27.29 34.55
CA PRO A 366 64.96 -25.82 34.58
C PRO A 366 63.64 -25.07 34.21
N PHE A 367 63.63 -23.72 34.22
CA PHE A 367 62.90 -22.76 33.33
C PHE A 367 63.12 -21.35 33.96
N SER A 368 63.44 -20.22 33.31
CA SER A 368 63.38 -19.74 31.91
C SER A 368 62.00 -19.32 31.38
N MET A 369 61.67 -18.03 31.52
CA MET A 369 61.30 -17.15 30.39
C MET A 369 61.32 -15.67 30.80
N GLU A 370 61.58 -14.80 29.81
CA GLU A 370 61.51 -13.34 29.90
C GLU A 370 60.06 -12.80 29.77
N PRO A 371 59.81 -11.51 30.08
CA PRO A 371 58.45 -10.96 30.06
C PRO A 371 57.92 -10.72 28.65
N VAL A 372 56.63 -11.00 28.43
CA VAL A 372 55.90 -10.62 27.21
C VAL A 372 55.02 -9.41 27.48
N ALA A 373 55.34 -8.29 26.85
CA ALA A 373 54.47 -7.12 26.79
C ALA A 373 53.56 -7.20 25.56
N SER A 374 52.25 -7.21 25.77
CA SER A 374 51.23 -7.03 24.74
C SER A 374 50.08 -6.20 25.33
N ARG A 375 50.03 -4.90 25.02
CA ARG A 375 49.41 -4.30 23.81
C ARG A 375 47.88 -4.17 23.93
N THR A 376 47.44 -2.91 24.06
CA THR A 376 46.22 -2.41 23.39
C THR A 376 46.35 -2.64 21.87
N PRO A 377 45.21 -2.85 21.17
CA PRO A 377 44.38 -1.75 20.68
C PRO A 377 42.96 -1.79 21.31
N GLU A 378 42.22 -0.70 21.45
CA GLU A 378 41.68 0.20 20.41
C GLU A 378 40.74 -0.51 19.40
N GLU A 379 39.48 -0.10 19.46
CA GLU A 379 38.51 -0.15 18.34
C GLU A 379 39.00 0.80 17.19
N PRO A 380 38.28 1.04 16.05
CA PRO A 380 36.92 0.63 15.69
C PRO A 380 36.72 0.22 14.20
N VAL A 381 35.45 0.29 13.75
CA VAL A 381 34.98 0.57 12.36
C VAL A 381 34.46 -0.63 11.51
N SER A 382 33.13 -0.83 11.66
CA SER A 382 32.14 -0.99 10.56
C SER A 382 31.85 -2.34 9.89
N HIS A 383 30.62 -2.41 9.37
CA HIS A 383 30.10 -3.19 8.22
C HIS A 383 30.72 -4.56 7.88
N GLU A 384 30.00 -5.65 8.20
CA GLU A 384 29.17 -6.41 7.24
C GLU A 384 28.48 -7.61 7.92
N ALA A 385 27.14 -7.65 7.98
CA ALA A 385 26.38 -8.78 8.57
C ALA A 385 24.91 -8.87 8.12
N ALA A 386 24.60 -8.62 6.84
CA ALA A 386 23.23 -8.66 6.33
C ALA A 386 22.91 -9.97 5.57
N GLN A 387 22.53 -11.06 6.29
CA GLN A 387 21.76 -12.21 5.75
C GLN A 387 21.49 -13.32 6.81
N ALA A 388 20.34 -13.30 7.50
CA ALA A 388 19.89 -14.44 8.34
C ALA A 388 18.38 -14.44 8.74
N ALA A 389 17.44 -14.09 7.85
CA ALA A 389 15.99 -14.18 8.18
C ALA A 389 15.06 -14.28 6.94
N ARG A 390 15.11 -15.40 6.20
CA ARG A 390 14.06 -15.78 5.22
C ARG A 390 13.79 -17.28 5.22
N SER A 391 12.82 -17.72 6.04
CA SER A 391 12.10 -18.99 5.89
C SER A 391 10.97 -19.11 6.92
N LEU A 392 9.75 -18.74 6.53
CA LEU A 392 8.50 -19.26 7.11
C LEU A 392 7.38 -19.04 6.06
N GLN A 393 7.12 -20.06 5.25
CA GLN A 393 6.01 -20.11 4.29
C GLN A 393 5.24 -21.42 4.49
N SER A 394 4.19 -21.41 5.33
CA SER A 394 3.17 -22.47 5.34
C SER A 394 2.00 -22.14 6.28
N SER A 395 0.91 -21.59 5.73
CA SER A 395 -0.48 -22.09 5.92
C SER A 395 -1.45 -21.20 5.13
N PRO A 396 -2.49 -21.74 4.47
CA PRO A 396 -3.47 -20.94 3.74
C PRO A 396 -4.71 -20.63 4.58
N ASP A 397 -5.11 -19.36 4.63
CA ASP A 397 -6.52 -18.98 4.78
C ASP A 397 -6.78 -17.67 4.03
N ARG A 398 -7.81 -17.64 3.19
CA ARG A 398 -7.98 -16.57 2.19
C ARG A 398 -9.44 -16.20 1.95
N PRO A 399 -10.01 -15.23 2.69
CA PRO A 399 -11.23 -14.57 2.29
C PRO A 399 -10.97 -13.48 1.24
N GLY A 400 -11.85 -13.38 0.23
CA GLY A 400 -12.09 -12.15 -0.54
C GLY A 400 -11.01 -11.69 -1.55
N THR A 401 -10.99 -12.27 -2.76
CA THR A 401 -10.41 -11.60 -3.95
C THR A 401 -11.49 -10.83 -4.73
N LEU A 402 -11.87 -9.65 -4.24
CA LEU A 402 -12.80 -8.71 -4.90
C LEU A 402 -12.10 -7.39 -5.31
N CYS A 403 -11.01 -7.47 -6.08
CA CYS A 403 -10.32 -6.30 -6.65
C CYS A 403 -9.49 -6.65 -7.90
N ALA A 404 -10.13 -7.24 -8.92
CA ALA A 404 -9.47 -7.68 -10.16
C ALA A 404 -10.13 -7.17 -11.46
N ASP A 405 -10.95 -6.10 -11.40
CA ASP A 405 -11.74 -5.64 -12.56
C ASP A 405 -11.84 -4.10 -12.75
N LEU A 406 -11.06 -3.32 -12.00
CA LEU A 406 -11.05 -1.84 -12.14
C LEU A 406 -10.71 -1.34 -13.57
N PRO A 407 -9.80 -1.96 -14.35
CA PRO A 407 -9.54 -1.54 -15.74
C PRO A 407 -10.73 -1.71 -16.68
N SER A 408 -11.60 -2.72 -16.45
CA SER A 408 -12.77 -2.94 -17.31
C SER A 408 -13.90 -1.95 -16.99
N ALA A 409 -14.07 -1.58 -15.71
CA ALA A 409 -15.03 -0.57 -15.27
C ALA A 409 -14.76 0.81 -15.89
N PHE A 410 -13.52 1.28 -15.88
CA PHE A 410 -13.15 2.56 -16.52
C PHE A 410 -13.33 2.55 -18.03
N SER A 411 -13.03 1.41 -18.69
CA SER A 411 -13.27 1.25 -20.12
C SER A 411 -14.76 1.36 -20.48
N ARG A 412 -15.64 0.70 -19.71
CA ARG A 412 -17.10 0.77 -19.87
C ARG A 412 -17.65 2.18 -19.57
N LEU A 413 -17.11 2.90 -18.59
CA LEU A 413 -17.45 4.30 -18.32
C LEU A 413 -17.05 5.23 -19.48
N GLY A 414 -15.87 5.03 -20.07
CA GLY A 414 -15.42 5.76 -21.27
C GLY A 414 -16.22 5.43 -22.54
N GLU A 415 -16.94 4.32 -22.56
CA GLU A 415 -17.87 3.95 -23.63
C GLU A 415 -19.29 4.49 -23.39
N LEU A 416 -19.79 4.41 -22.15
CA LEU A 416 -21.04 5.07 -21.72
C LEU A 416 -21.00 6.58 -21.96
N ARG A 417 -19.88 7.25 -21.61
CA ARG A 417 -19.69 8.68 -21.88
C ARG A 417 -19.68 9.02 -23.38
N ARG A 418 -19.24 8.10 -24.25
CA ARG A 418 -19.32 8.27 -25.71
C ARG A 418 -20.72 8.03 -26.26
N ARG A 419 -21.50 7.12 -25.67
CA ARG A 419 -22.92 6.90 -26.04
C ARG A 419 -23.81 8.06 -25.60
N LEU A 420 -23.65 8.55 -24.37
CA LEU A 420 -24.41 9.69 -23.82
C LEU A 420 -23.96 11.05 -24.37
N GLY A 421 -22.71 11.17 -24.85
CA GLY A 421 -22.17 12.40 -25.43
C GLY A 421 -22.53 12.65 -26.90
N SER A 422 -23.34 11.80 -27.52
CA SER A 422 -23.74 11.95 -28.93
C SER A 422 -25.15 12.59 -29.04
N PRO A 423 -25.27 13.87 -29.44
CA PRO A 423 -26.59 14.51 -29.57
C PRO A 423 -27.47 13.85 -30.65
N ALA A 424 -26.86 13.16 -31.63
CA ALA A 424 -27.59 12.39 -32.63
C ALA A 424 -28.34 11.18 -32.05
N LEU A 425 -27.83 10.57 -30.97
CA LEU A 425 -28.51 9.43 -30.33
C LEU A 425 -29.69 9.89 -29.47
N ALA A 426 -29.54 11.03 -28.78
CA ALA A 426 -30.63 11.65 -28.01
C ALA A 426 -31.79 12.10 -28.93
N ALA A 427 -31.48 12.66 -30.10
CA ALA A 427 -32.49 13.02 -31.10
C ALA A 427 -33.26 11.79 -31.62
N ALA A 428 -32.55 10.69 -31.92
CA ALA A 428 -33.17 9.45 -32.39
C ALA A 428 -34.13 8.85 -31.35
N GLN A 429 -33.71 8.75 -30.09
CA GLN A 429 -34.56 8.21 -29.02
C GLN A 429 -35.72 9.15 -28.63
N ALA A 430 -35.59 10.46 -28.85
CA ALA A 430 -36.70 11.39 -28.69
C ALA A 430 -37.79 11.20 -29.76
N GLN A 431 -37.42 10.88 -31.01
CA GLN A 431 -38.39 10.59 -32.08
C GLN A 431 -39.12 9.25 -31.89
N GLU A 432 -38.43 8.22 -31.38
CA GLU A 432 -39.05 6.90 -31.12
C GLU A 432 -40.10 6.92 -30.00
N ILE A 433 -40.13 7.98 -29.17
CA ILE A 433 -41.09 8.18 -28.08
C ILE A 433 -42.24 9.14 -28.47
N LEU A 434 -42.12 9.87 -29.60
CA LEU A 434 -42.99 10.99 -29.96
C LEU A 434 -43.65 10.88 -31.33
N GLU A 435 -44.17 9.71 -31.73
CA GLU A 435 -45.42 9.57 -32.50
C GLU A 435 -45.84 8.08 -32.68
N PRO A 436 -47.14 7.74 -32.73
CA PRO A 436 -48.26 8.30 -31.95
C PRO A 436 -49.03 7.22 -31.17
N ILE A 437 -49.62 7.60 -30.03
CA ILE A 437 -50.70 6.82 -29.38
C ILE A 437 -52.00 7.08 -30.18
N GLY A 438 -52.06 6.52 -31.39
CA GLY A 438 -52.96 7.00 -32.44
C GLY A 438 -53.45 5.95 -33.44
N GLY A 439 -53.67 4.69 -33.03
CA GLY A 439 -54.30 3.72 -33.93
C GLY A 439 -54.43 2.28 -33.44
N SER A 440 -55.53 1.94 -32.77
CA SER A 440 -56.35 0.74 -33.07
C SER A 440 -57.63 0.72 -32.22
N ASN A 441 -58.64 -0.03 -32.68
CA ASN A 441 -59.85 -0.49 -31.95
C ASN A 441 -61.08 0.43 -31.88
N MET A 442 -61.48 1.02 -33.02
CA MET A 442 -62.90 1.25 -33.32
C MET A 442 -63.47 0.02 -34.04
N ALA A 443 -63.71 -1.06 -33.30
CA ALA A 443 -64.29 -2.29 -33.84
C ALA A 443 -65.81 -2.17 -33.96
N SER A 444 -66.32 -2.11 -35.20
CA SER A 444 -67.75 -1.92 -35.49
C SER A 444 -68.62 -3.04 -34.90
N ARG A 445 -69.47 -2.71 -33.91
CA ARG A 445 -70.60 -3.56 -33.50
C ARG A 445 -71.92 -2.93 -33.93
N SER A 446 -72.33 -3.30 -35.14
CA SER A 446 -73.73 -3.22 -35.55
C SER A 446 -74.57 -4.10 -34.61
N LEU A 447 -75.61 -3.52 -34.00
CA LEU A 447 -76.69 -4.25 -33.35
C LEU A 447 -78.02 -3.62 -33.79
N ALA A 448 -78.69 -4.28 -34.71
CA ALA A 448 -80.04 -3.94 -35.15
C ALA A 448 -81.05 -4.97 -34.63
N THR A 449 -82.20 -4.46 -34.18
CA THR A 449 -83.52 -5.12 -34.18
C THR A 449 -83.69 -6.51 -33.55
N THR A 450 -84.24 -6.54 -32.33
CA THR A 450 -85.52 -7.19 -32.00
C THR A 450 -86.29 -6.27 -31.05
N SER A 451 -87.59 -5.98 -31.13
CA SER A 451 -88.80 -6.69 -31.62
C SER A 451 -89.62 -7.39 -30.52
N THR A 452 -90.22 -6.59 -29.63
CA THR A 452 -91.51 -6.79 -28.91
C THR A 452 -91.81 -5.47 -28.16
N GLY A 453 -93.05 -5.09 -27.81
CA GLY A 453 -94.36 -5.66 -28.14
C GLY A 453 -95.42 -5.27 -27.07
N TYR A 454 -96.62 -4.87 -27.50
CA TYR A 454 -97.84 -4.66 -26.69
C TYR A 454 -97.77 -3.67 -25.50
N GLY A 455 -98.31 -2.46 -25.74
CA GLY A 455 -98.52 -1.46 -24.69
C GLY A 455 -99.82 -1.58 -23.88
N ARG A 456 -100.12 -0.49 -23.19
CA ARG A 456 -101.47 0.03 -22.97
C ARG A 456 -101.43 1.55 -22.86
#